data_AF-A0A8S3Z373-F1
#
_entry.id   AF-A0A8S3Z373-F1
#
_cell.length_a   1.000
_cell.length_b   1.000
_cell.length_c   1.000
_cell.angle_alpha   90.00
_cell.angle_beta   90.00
_cell.angle_gamma   90.00
#
_symmetry.space_group_name_H-M   'P 1'
#
loop_
_entity.id
_entity.type
_entity.pdbx_description
1 polymer ?
#
loop_
_entity_poly.entity_id
_entity_poly.type
_entity_poly.pdbx_seq_one_letter_code
_entity_poly.pdbx_strand_id
1 'polypeptide(L)' 'QLFCCQFPVVVMDEAGCRIWFKKDNEHGLPNSFIYLNLISSAIMKNSQNIALSDIFLTLVLHKLTETLYNATMAGY' A
#
# COMPACT_ATOMS: atom_id res chain seq x y z
N GLN A 1 -7.95 27.70 -2.13
CA GLN A 1 -6.64 27.69 -2.82
C GLN A 1 -6.15 26.24 -2.87
N LEU A 2 -6.17 25.63 -4.06
CA LEU A 2 -5.74 24.23 -4.25
C LEU A 2 -4.21 24.20 -4.25
N PHE A 3 -3.63 23.59 -3.22
CA PHE A 3 -2.20 23.60 -2.98
C PHE A 3 -1.41 22.90 -4.10
N CYS A 4 -0.44 23.63 -4.63
CA CYS A 4 0.67 23.13 -5.45
C CYS A 4 1.67 22.41 -4.54
N CYS A 5 1.33 21.20 -4.07
CA CYS A 5 2.25 20.44 -3.21
C CYS A 5 3.16 19.58 -4.10
N GLN A 6 4.39 20.03 -4.31
CA GLN A 6 5.44 19.22 -4.96
C GLN A 6 5.69 17.89 -4.22
N PHE A 7 5.33 17.81 -2.93
CA PHE A 7 5.55 16.67 -2.04
C PHE A 7 4.23 16.12 -1.48
N PRO A 8 4.16 14.82 -1.10
CA PRO A 8 3.01 14.25 -0.40
C PRO A 8 2.73 14.98 0.92
N VAL A 9 1.46 15.20 1.21
CA VAL A 9 0.99 15.81 2.46
C VAL A 9 0.32 14.78 3.34
N VAL A 10 0.49 14.89 4.66
CA VAL A 10 -0.26 14.07 5.61
C VAL A 10 -1.71 14.54 5.63
N VAL A 11 -2.63 13.65 5.31
CA VAL A 11 -4.08 13.92 5.35
C VAL A 11 -4.76 13.26 6.55
N MET A 12 -4.10 12.27 7.16
CA MET A 12 -4.57 11.62 8.38
C MET A 12 -3.37 11.17 9.21
N ASP A 13 -3.41 11.44 10.51
CA ASP A 13 -2.40 11.00 11.47
C ASP A 13 -3.09 10.59 12.78
N GLU A 14 -3.33 9.30 12.93
CA GLU A 14 -4.02 8.70 14.08
C GLU A 14 -3.16 7.60 14.70
N ALA A 15 -3.52 7.19 15.93
CA ALA A 15 -2.85 6.10 16.60
C ALA A 15 -2.97 4.80 15.78
N GLY A 16 -1.89 4.38 15.14
CA GLY A 16 -1.81 3.16 14.33
C GLY A 16 -2.05 3.35 12.83
N CYS A 17 -2.33 4.56 12.35
CA CYS A 17 -2.49 4.81 10.90
C CYS A 17 -2.03 6.21 10.51
N ARG A 18 -1.27 6.29 9.42
CA ARG A 18 -0.86 7.55 8.81
C ARG A 18 -1.05 7.49 7.30
N ILE A 19 -1.76 8.46 6.75
CA ILE A 19 -2.06 8.55 5.31
C ILE A 19 -1.39 9.78 4.72
N TRP A 20 -0.60 9.53 3.68
CA TRP A 20 0.03 10.54 2.85
C TRP A 20 -0.68 10.60 1.51
N PHE A 21 -0.98 11.81 1.03
CA PHE A 21 -1.64 12.03 -0.24
C PHE A 21 -0.87 13.03 -1.08
N LYS A 22 -0.71 12.73 -2.37
CA LYS A 22 -0.26 13.67 -3.39
C LYS A 22 -1.20 13.54 -4.58
N LYS A 23 -1.82 14.66 -4.97
CA LYS A 23 -2.56 14.72 -6.22
C LYS A 23 -1.56 14.74 -7.39
N ASP A 24 -1.75 13.86 -8.37
CA ASP A 24 -1.01 13.97 -9.62
C ASP A 24 -1.47 15.21 -10.39
N ASN A 25 -0.51 16.09 -10.69
CA ASN A 25 -0.73 17.32 -11.46
C ASN A 25 0.07 17.29 -12.78
N GLU A 26 0.82 16.23 -13.07
CA GLU A 26 1.79 16.20 -14.15
C GLU A 26 1.33 15.35 -15.35
N HIS A 27 0.66 14.22 -15.12
CA HIS A 27 0.39 13.28 -16.20
C HIS A 27 -1.04 13.34 -16.73
N GLY A 28 -2.00 13.87 -15.95
CA GLY A 28 -3.40 14.09 -16.37
C GLY A 28 -4.16 12.80 -16.76
N LEU A 29 -3.56 11.63 -16.51
CA LEU A 29 -4.13 10.32 -16.76
C LEU A 29 -5.03 9.93 -15.58
N PRO A 30 -6.12 9.16 -15.80
CA PRO A 30 -6.97 8.64 -14.73
C PRO A 30 -6.31 7.47 -13.97
N ASN A 31 -5.02 7.56 -13.68
CA ASN A 31 -4.26 6.56 -12.94
C ASN A 31 -3.99 7.06 -11.52
N SER A 32 -4.06 6.15 -10.56
CA SER A 32 -3.71 6.43 -9.17
C SER A 32 -2.93 5.27 -8.59
N PHE A 33 -2.01 5.57 -7.68
CA PHE A 33 -1.19 4.57 -7.01
C PHE A 33 -1.50 4.58 -5.52
N ILE A 34 -1.68 3.39 -4.95
CA ILE A 34 -1.90 3.19 -3.52
C ILE A 34 -0.75 2.33 -3.00
N TYR A 35 -0.03 2.87 -2.02
CA TYR A 35 1.04 2.15 -1.32
C TYR A 35 0.62 1.92 0.13
N LEU A 36 0.70 0.66 0.58
CA LEU A 36 0.33 0.26 1.93
C LEU A 36 1.55 -0.32 2.64
N ASN A 37 1.83 0.21 3.83
CA ASN A 37 2.92 -0.29 4.69
C ASN A 37 2.34 -0.76 6.02
N LEU A 38 2.52 -2.04 6.33
CA LEU A 38 2.09 -2.66 7.58
C LEU A 38 3.30 -2.82 8.51
N ILE A 39 3.35 -1.98 9.53
CA ILE A 39 4.42 -1.99 10.53
C ILE A 39 3.91 -2.71 11.78
N SER A 40 4.53 -3.83 12.12
CA SER A 40 4.22 -4.57 13.34
C SER A 40 5.50 -4.99 14.05
N SER A 41 5.64 -4.60 15.32
CA SER A 41 6.78 -4.99 16.15
C SER A 41 6.83 -6.50 16.39
N ALA A 42 5.70 -7.21 16.28
CA ALA A 42 5.62 -8.65 16.49
C ALA A 42 6.37 -9.45 15.41
N ILE A 43 6.41 -8.93 14.18
CA ILE A 43 7.07 -9.59 13.04
C ILE A 43 8.58 -9.66 13.29
N MET A 44 9.18 -8.57 13.78
CA MET A 44 10.63 -8.46 13.94
C MET A 44 11.18 -9.02 15.26
N LYS A 45 10.35 -9.67 16.10
CA LYS A 45 10.79 -10.14 17.44
C LYS A 45 11.81 -11.27 17.40
N ASN A 46 11.71 -12.17 16.43
CA ASN A 46 12.61 -13.32 16.28
C ASN A 46 12.62 -13.80 14.82
N SER A 47 13.60 -14.64 14.47
CA SER A 47 13.76 -15.16 13.11
C SER A 47 12.58 -16.02 12.64
N GLN A 48 11.92 -16.74 13.55
CA GLN A 48 10.78 -17.57 13.22
C GLN A 48 9.57 -16.74 12.80
N ASN A 49 9.27 -15.64 13.50
CA ASN A 49 8.17 -14.73 13.18
C ASN A 49 8.38 -14.05 11.83
N ILE A 50 9.63 -13.70 11.50
CA ILE A 50 9.98 -13.15 10.19
C ILE A 50 9.67 -14.19 9.10
N ALA A 51 10.17 -15.42 9.24
CA ALA A 51 9.91 -16.48 8.27
C ALA A 51 8.42 -16.81 8.14
N LEU A 52 7.68 -16.86 9.26
CA LEU A 52 6.23 -17.08 9.25
C LEU A 52 5.47 -15.94 8.57
N SER A 53 5.91 -14.69 8.76
CA SER A 53 5.29 -13.54 8.10
C SER A 53 5.49 -13.57 6.59
N ASP A 54 6.66 -14.01 6.12
CA ASP A 54 6.96 -14.15 4.69
C ASP A 54 6.09 -15.25 4.04
N ILE A 55 5.99 -16.41 4.70
CA ILE A 55 5.10 -17.50 4.27
C ILE A 55 3.64 -17.02 4.26
N PHE A 56 3.21 -16.32 5.30
CA PHE A 56 1.85 -15.78 5.39
C PHE A 56 1.54 -14.82 4.25
N LEU A 57 2.41 -13.85 3.99
CA LEU A 57 2.25 -12.89 2.88
C LEU A 57 2.20 -13.61 1.53
N THR A 58 3.06 -14.60 1.33
CA THR A 58 3.09 -15.42 0.11
C THR A 58 1.75 -16.16 -0.10
N LEU A 59 1.21 -16.77 0.95
CA LEU A 59 -0.08 -17.47 0.88
C LEU A 59 -1.27 -16.52 0.64
N VAL A 60 -1.25 -15.33 1.26
CA VAL A 60 -2.26 -14.30 1.04
C VAL A 60 -2.21 -13.82 -0.42
N LEU A 61 -1.03 -13.52 -0.96
CA LEU A 61 -0.86 -13.13 -2.36
C LEU A 61 -1.34 -14.24 -3.30
N HIS A 62 -0.99 -15.49 -3.01
CA HIS A 62 -1.44 -16.62 -3.81
C HIS A 62 -2.97 -16.69 -3.89
N LYS A 63 -3.68 -16.52 -2.76
CA LYS A 63 -5.16 -16.49 -2.73
C LYS A 63 -5.75 -15.30 -3.47
N LEU A 64 -5.06 -14.16 -3.48
CA LEU A 64 -5.54 -12.96 -4.18
C LEU A 64 -5.30 -13.03 -5.69
N THR A 65 -4.39 -13.89 -6.17
CA THR A 65 -4.04 -14.02 -7.60
C THR A 65 -5.26 -14.18 -8.50
N GLU A 66 -6.20 -15.07 -8.15
CA GLU A 66 -7.40 -15.30 -8.97
C GLU A 66 -8.32 -14.07 -8.99
N THR A 67 -8.43 -13.35 -7.88
CA THR A 67 -9.24 -12.14 -7.80
C THR A 67 -8.59 -11.00 -8.58
N LEU A 68 -7.26 -10.88 -8.48
CA LEU A 68 -6.48 -9.87 -9.20
C LEU A 68 -6.47 -10.13 -10.70
N TYR A 69 -6.59 -11.37 -11.17
CA TYR A 69 -6.59 -11.68 -12.59
C TYR A 69 -7.58 -10.82 -13.40
N ASN A 70 -8.82 -10.69 -12.91
CA ASN A 70 -9.84 -9.87 -13.56
C ASN A 70 -9.49 -8.37 -13.53
N ALA A 71 -8.89 -7.89 -12.44
CA ALA A 71 -8.45 -6.50 -12.30
C ALA A 71 -7.30 -6.19 -13.25
N THR A 72 -6.28 -7.06 -13.30
CA THR A 72 -5.12 -6.95 -14.18
C THR A 72 -5.53 -6.93 -15.66
N MET A 73 -6.47 -7.80 -16.06
CA MET A 73 -7.00 -7.80 -17.44
C MET A 73 -7.77 -6.52 -17.79
N ALA A 74 -8.39 -5.89 -16.80
CA ALA A 74 -9.07 -4.60 -16.96
C ALA A 74 -8.11 -3.39 -16.86
N GLY A 75 -6.81 -3.62 -16.63
CA GLY A 75 -5.79 -2.56 -16.55
C GLY A 75 -5.68 -1.88 -15.19
N TYR A 76 -6.07 -2.57 -14.11
CA TYR A 76 -5.94 -2.12 -12.72
C TYR A 76 -4.91 -2.93 -11.94
#